data_AF-A0A0P7VAL7-F1
#
_entry.id   AF-A0A0P7VAL7-F1
#
_cell.length_a   1.000
_cell.length_b   1.000
_cell.length_c   1.000
_cell.angle_alpha   90.00
_cell.angle_beta   90.00
_cell.angle_gamma   90.00
#
_symmetry.space_group_name_H-M   'P 1'
#
loop_
_entity.id
_entity.type
_entity.pdbx_description
1 polymer ?
#
loop_
_entity_poly.entity_id
_entity_poly.type
_entity_poly.pdbx_seq_one_letter_code
_entity_poly.pdbx_strand_id
1 'polypeptide(L)'
;MTSRLLAGPRVPDTDEQEARCVCECVCYGLGSFLSSVSSRYQLAMLLLLLEALKVSRFADVLIPPGRCSIFDPVFSAAECDVLRSLGLTVLTENEEGKRPVSRPTLFYLLHCGTALYNNLLWSNWSPQGLALLTIVGNSFQGLQERMVQKDLQRDYSFIAHVRSVCQETPLPCSPRFLDVFNDTAVVRFPFQRLATLPPHTWARAPEPRYLHCSDLEIILRDKERGDGRPVLHRSPTLPFSGTVV
;
A
#
# COMPACT_ATOMS: atom_id res chain seq x y z
N MET A 1 -70.15 22.81 -6.39
CA MET A 1 -68.95 22.29 -7.07
C MET A 1 -67.76 22.51 -6.14
N THR A 2 -67.38 21.50 -5.37
CA THR A 2 -66.20 21.56 -4.49
C THR A 2 -65.47 20.24 -4.65
N SER A 3 -64.32 20.33 -5.33
CA SER A 3 -63.45 19.24 -5.72
C SER A 3 -62.73 18.64 -4.50
N ARG A 4 -62.82 17.32 -4.33
CA ARG A 4 -61.98 16.54 -3.40
C ARG A 4 -60.65 16.25 -4.11
N LEU A 5 -59.57 16.85 -3.63
CA LEU A 5 -58.19 16.45 -3.97
C LEU A 5 -57.89 15.09 -3.33
N LEU A 6 -57.73 14.07 -4.16
CA LEU A 6 -57.22 12.76 -3.77
C LEU A 6 -55.70 12.88 -3.55
N ALA A 7 -55.25 12.65 -2.32
CA ALA A 7 -53.83 12.48 -2.03
C ALA A 7 -53.35 11.17 -2.68
N GLY A 8 -52.43 11.27 -3.63
CA GLY A 8 -51.77 10.11 -4.23
C GLY A 8 -50.95 9.34 -3.19
N PRO A 9 -50.60 8.06 -3.47
CA PRO A 9 -49.83 7.24 -2.55
C PRO A 9 -48.46 7.89 -2.32
N ARG A 10 -48.08 8.07 -1.05
CA ARG A 10 -46.69 8.40 -0.70
C ARG A 10 -45.84 7.19 -1.08
N VAL A 11 -45.02 7.37 -2.12
CA VAL A 11 -43.88 6.49 -2.36
C VAL A 11 -42.99 6.62 -1.13
N PRO A 12 -42.69 5.52 -0.41
CA PRO A 12 -41.70 5.59 0.65
C PRO A 12 -40.36 5.93 0.01
N ASP A 13 -39.72 7.01 0.48
CA ASP A 13 -38.29 7.24 0.29
C ASP A 13 -37.56 6.06 0.94
N THR A 14 -37.36 5.00 0.17
CA THR A 14 -36.32 4.02 0.48
C THR A 14 -35.01 4.73 0.22
N ASP A 15 -34.44 5.31 1.28
CA ASP A 15 -32.99 5.48 1.41
C ASP A 15 -32.37 4.10 1.21
N GLU A 16 -32.15 3.71 -0.05
CA GLU A 16 -31.23 2.65 -0.43
C GLU A 16 -29.83 3.15 -0.06
N GLN A 17 -29.51 3.04 1.21
CA GLN A 17 -28.18 3.28 1.73
C GLN A 17 -27.32 2.11 1.24
N GLU A 18 -26.83 2.21 0.01
CA GLU A 18 -25.87 1.26 -0.57
C GLU A 18 -24.76 1.04 0.46
N ALA A 19 -24.67 -0.20 0.96
CA ALA A 19 -23.80 -0.54 2.07
C ALA A 19 -22.34 -0.43 1.63
N ARG A 20 -21.69 0.69 1.96
CA ARG A 20 -20.26 0.88 1.68
C ARG A 20 -19.44 -0.20 2.39
N CYS A 21 -18.51 -0.81 1.66
CA CYS A 21 -17.50 -1.68 2.23
C CYS A 21 -16.55 -0.86 3.10
N VAL A 22 -16.47 -1.19 4.39
CA VAL A 22 -15.54 -0.57 5.31
C VAL A 22 -14.16 -1.19 5.13
N CYS A 23 -13.21 -0.39 4.65
CA CYS A 23 -11.85 -0.80 4.38
C CYS A 23 -10.88 -0.31 5.46
N GLU A 24 -9.69 -0.90 5.47
CA GLU A 24 -8.52 -0.36 6.18
C GLU A 24 -7.57 0.31 5.20
N CYS A 25 -6.73 1.19 5.74
CA CYS A 25 -5.56 1.71 5.03
C CYS A 25 -4.31 1.47 5.85
N VAL A 26 -3.23 1.09 5.19
CA VAL A 26 -1.91 0.93 5.78
C VAL A 26 -0.90 1.61 4.87
N CYS A 27 -0.20 2.61 5.39
CA CYS A 27 0.90 3.26 4.70
C CYS A 27 2.23 2.80 5.29
N TYR A 28 3.12 2.29 4.44
CA TYR A 28 4.51 2.06 4.82
C TYR A 28 5.45 2.95 4.01
N GLY A 29 6.62 3.24 4.56
CA GLY A 29 7.75 3.77 3.77
C GLY A 29 7.54 5.18 3.22
N LEU A 30 6.81 6.03 3.94
CA LEU A 30 6.56 7.42 3.53
C LEU A 30 7.84 8.27 3.48
N GLY A 31 8.82 7.95 4.31
CA GLY A 31 10.01 8.75 4.57
C GLY A 31 9.77 9.96 5.48
N SER A 32 10.84 10.63 5.89
CA SER A 32 10.76 11.82 6.75
C SER A 32 10.22 13.02 5.97
N PHE A 33 8.99 13.46 6.29
CA PHE A 33 8.36 14.62 5.66
C PHE A 33 8.86 15.96 6.23
N LEU A 34 9.61 15.96 7.34
CA LEU A 34 10.35 17.16 7.76
C LEU A 34 11.49 17.48 6.81
N SER A 35 12.21 16.45 6.35
CA SER A 35 13.43 16.62 5.55
C SER A 35 13.23 16.41 4.04
N SER A 36 12.22 15.63 3.63
CA SER A 36 11.98 15.29 2.23
C SER A 36 10.76 16.02 1.67
N VAL A 37 10.98 16.75 0.56
CA VAL A 37 9.90 17.36 -0.23
C VAL A 37 8.97 16.28 -0.79
N SER A 38 9.53 15.19 -1.31
CA SER A 38 8.75 14.08 -1.87
C SER A 38 7.85 13.45 -0.81
N SER A 39 8.36 13.19 0.40
CA SER A 39 7.57 12.63 1.50
C SER A 39 6.42 13.56 1.92
N ARG A 40 6.59 14.88 1.84
CA ARG A 40 5.48 15.83 2.08
C ARG A 40 4.38 15.71 1.04
N TYR A 41 4.75 15.61 -0.24
CA TYR A 41 3.77 15.44 -1.32
C TYR A 41 3.07 14.08 -1.23
N GLN A 42 3.81 13.01 -0.92
CA GLN A 42 3.23 11.69 -0.70
C GLN A 42 2.28 11.68 0.50
N LEU A 43 2.60 12.39 1.59
CA LEU A 43 1.68 12.54 2.74
C LEU A 43 0.43 13.30 2.32
N ALA A 44 0.59 14.42 1.61
CA ALA A 44 -0.53 15.20 1.10
C ALA A 44 -1.46 14.36 0.21
N MET A 45 -0.89 13.55 -0.70
CA MET A 45 -1.67 12.64 -1.54
C MET A 45 -2.40 11.58 -0.72
N LEU A 46 -1.76 10.98 0.30
CA LEU A 46 -2.44 10.03 1.19
C LEU A 46 -3.64 10.67 1.89
N LEU A 47 -3.47 11.86 2.45
CA LEU A 47 -4.55 12.57 3.15
C LEU A 47 -5.71 12.93 2.20
N LEU A 48 -5.39 13.42 1.00
CA LEU A 48 -6.39 13.73 -0.03
C LEU A 48 -7.11 12.47 -0.54
N LEU A 49 -6.41 11.35 -0.67
CA LEU A 49 -7.01 10.05 -1.02
C LEU A 49 -8.01 9.61 0.05
N LEU A 50 -7.61 9.68 1.33
CA LEU A 50 -8.49 9.33 2.45
C LEU A 50 -9.73 10.25 2.51
N GLU A 51 -9.57 11.54 2.24
CA GLU A 51 -10.67 12.49 2.15
C GLU A 51 -11.61 12.18 0.98
N ALA A 52 -11.06 11.96 -0.21
CA ALA A 52 -11.83 11.62 -1.40
C ALA A 52 -12.65 10.33 -1.21
N LEU A 53 -12.09 9.30 -0.56
CA LEU A 53 -12.80 8.04 -0.26
C LEU A 53 -13.88 8.20 0.82
N LYS A 54 -13.77 9.18 1.72
CA LYS A 54 -14.84 9.48 2.68
C LYS A 54 -16.05 10.13 1.99
N VAL A 55 -15.79 11.10 1.11
CA VAL A 55 -16.83 11.96 0.52
C VAL A 55 -17.44 11.36 -0.75
N SER A 56 -16.71 10.50 -1.48
CA SER A 56 -17.19 9.91 -2.73
C SER A 56 -18.51 9.16 -2.52
N ARG A 57 -19.56 9.58 -3.23
CA ARG A 57 -20.84 8.85 -3.30
C ARG A 57 -20.82 7.69 -4.30
N PHE A 58 -19.80 7.64 -5.15
CA PHE A 58 -19.62 6.62 -6.19
C PHE A 58 -18.61 5.54 -5.78
N ALA A 59 -18.02 5.66 -4.59
CA ALA A 59 -17.12 4.65 -4.07
C ALA A 59 -17.88 3.74 -3.09
N ASP A 60 -17.94 2.46 -3.42
CA ASP A 60 -18.39 1.41 -2.50
C ASP A 60 -17.40 1.17 -1.34
N VAL A 61 -16.44 2.07 -1.12
CA VAL A 61 -15.34 1.94 -0.17
C VAL A 61 -15.33 3.13 0.77
N LEU A 62 -15.29 2.86 2.07
CA LEU A 62 -15.14 3.85 3.12
C LEU A 62 -13.95 3.49 4.01
N ILE A 63 -13.06 4.46 4.26
CA ILE A 63 -12.00 4.35 5.28
C ILE A 63 -12.30 5.37 6.39
N PRO A 64 -12.84 4.92 7.53
CA PRO A 64 -13.14 5.78 8.68
C PRO A 64 -11.87 6.44 9.27
N PRO A 65 -12.01 7.58 9.98
CA PRO A 65 -10.93 8.10 10.83
C PRO A 65 -10.39 7.01 11.77
N GLY A 66 -9.07 7.00 12.01
CA GLY A 66 -8.43 5.98 12.83
C GLY A 66 -8.31 4.58 12.21
N ARG A 67 -8.75 4.38 10.95
CA ARG A 67 -8.50 3.14 10.18
C ARG A 67 -7.41 3.27 9.13
N CYS A 68 -6.62 4.33 9.21
CA CYS A 68 -5.39 4.47 8.45
C CYS A 68 -4.19 4.33 9.39
N SER A 69 -3.53 3.18 9.33
CA SER A 69 -2.27 2.95 10.01
C SER A 69 -1.12 3.47 9.17
N ILE A 70 -0.07 4.01 9.79
CA ILE A 70 1.13 4.46 9.08
C ILE A 70 2.38 4.08 9.85
N PHE A 71 3.42 3.67 9.12
CA PHE A 71 4.72 3.35 9.69
C PHE A 71 5.85 3.66 8.74
N ASP A 72 6.87 4.32 9.27
CA ASP A 72 8.19 4.39 8.67
C ASP A 72 9.21 4.39 9.81
N PRO A 73 10.24 3.54 9.77
CA PRO A 73 11.27 3.51 10.80
C PRO A 73 12.06 4.82 10.91
N VAL A 74 12.01 5.70 9.90
CA VAL A 74 12.73 6.98 9.92
C VAL A 74 11.93 8.13 10.54
N PHE A 75 10.67 7.91 10.93
CA PHE A 75 9.89 8.96 11.58
C PHE A 75 10.50 9.39 12.91
N SER A 76 10.62 10.70 13.07
CA SER A 76 10.91 11.33 14.36
C SER A 76 9.68 11.36 15.27
N ALA A 77 9.90 11.63 16.57
CA ALA A 77 8.80 11.82 17.52
C ALA A 77 7.85 12.97 17.09
N ALA A 78 8.41 14.07 16.59
CA ALA A 78 7.63 15.20 16.10
C ALA A 78 6.76 14.84 14.89
N GLU A 79 7.29 14.05 13.96
CA GLU A 79 6.51 13.53 12.81
C GLU A 79 5.39 12.60 13.28
N CYS A 80 5.67 11.72 14.24
CA CYS A 80 4.66 10.86 14.83
C CYS A 80 3.51 11.67 15.45
N ASP A 81 3.82 12.75 16.18
CA ASP A 81 2.81 13.60 16.81
C ASP A 81 1.96 14.35 15.79
N VAL A 82 2.58 14.86 14.72
CA VAL A 82 1.85 15.47 13.60
C VAL A 82 0.91 14.44 12.94
N LEU A 83 1.39 13.23 12.64
CA LEU A 83 0.56 12.17 12.04
C LEU A 83 -0.63 11.79 12.92
N ARG A 84 -0.44 11.69 14.24
CA ARG A 84 -1.54 11.45 15.20
C ARG A 84 -2.54 12.60 15.22
N SER A 85 -2.07 13.85 15.19
CA SER A 85 -2.94 15.03 15.14
C SER A 85 -3.79 15.10 13.86
N LEU A 86 -3.29 14.51 12.76
CA LEU A 86 -4.00 14.35 11.48
C LEU A 86 -4.97 13.15 11.47
N GLY A 87 -5.12 12.43 12.59
CA GLY A 87 -6.05 11.31 12.74
C GLY A 87 -5.55 9.99 12.15
N LEU A 88 -4.24 9.86 11.93
CA LEU A 88 -3.59 8.62 11.51
C LEU A 88 -3.10 7.82 12.72
N THR A 89 -3.14 6.50 12.61
CA THR A 89 -2.63 5.58 13.63
C THR A 89 -1.17 5.26 13.35
N VAL A 90 -0.24 5.91 14.07
CA VAL A 90 1.19 5.60 13.94
C VAL A 90 1.50 4.26 14.60
N LEU A 91 1.95 3.29 13.82
CA LEU A 91 2.36 1.98 14.34
C LEU A 91 3.69 2.11 15.10
N THR A 92 3.85 1.29 16.13
CA THR A 92 5.07 1.26 16.96
C THR A 92 6.02 0.12 16.59
N GLU A 93 5.55 -0.83 15.78
CA GLU A 93 6.33 -1.99 15.36
C GLU A 93 6.65 -1.92 13.86
N ASN A 94 7.89 -2.27 13.52
CA ASN A 94 8.29 -2.46 12.13
C ASN A 94 7.74 -3.79 11.59
N GLU A 95 6.55 -3.79 11.00
CA GLU A 95 5.95 -5.00 10.41
C GLU A 95 6.70 -5.57 9.20
N GLU A 96 7.73 -4.89 8.68
CA GLU A 96 8.49 -5.31 7.50
C GLU A 96 7.58 -5.62 6.29
N GLY A 97 6.41 -5.01 6.22
CA GLY A 97 5.40 -5.27 5.19
C GLY A 97 4.62 -6.58 5.36
N LYS A 98 4.78 -7.31 6.47
CA LYS A 98 4.19 -8.65 6.70
C LYS A 98 2.81 -8.61 7.36
N ARG A 99 2.02 -7.54 7.16
CA ARG A 99 0.71 -7.39 7.80
C ARG A 99 -0.33 -8.31 7.15
N PRO A 100 -0.90 -9.27 7.90
CA PRO A 100 -1.99 -10.11 7.40
C PRO A 100 -3.29 -9.29 7.29
N VAL A 101 -4.11 -9.60 6.30
CA VAL A 101 -5.42 -8.96 6.10
C VAL A 101 -6.56 -9.89 6.48
N SER A 102 -7.60 -9.29 7.07
CA SER A 102 -8.86 -9.96 7.43
C SER A 102 -10.09 -9.33 6.78
N ARG A 103 -9.89 -8.20 6.08
CA ARG A 103 -10.91 -7.39 5.41
C ARG A 103 -10.25 -6.65 4.25
N PRO A 104 -11.02 -6.01 3.35
CA PRO A 104 -10.43 -5.22 2.29
C PRO A 104 -9.52 -4.12 2.85
N THR A 105 -8.27 -4.09 2.38
CA THR A 105 -7.23 -3.20 2.90
C THR A 105 -6.49 -2.55 1.74
N LEU A 106 -6.44 -1.22 1.77
CA LEU A 106 -5.60 -0.42 0.89
C LEU A 106 -4.20 -0.30 1.50
N PHE A 107 -3.18 -0.71 0.75
CA PHE A 107 -1.78 -0.49 1.10
C PHE A 107 -1.23 0.66 0.26
N TYR A 108 -0.71 1.68 0.93
CA TYR A 108 -0.04 2.82 0.30
C TYR A 108 1.47 2.65 0.46
N LEU A 109 2.15 2.34 -0.64
CA LEU A 109 3.54 1.88 -0.69
C LEU A 109 4.41 2.69 -1.67
N LEU A 110 4.12 3.98 -1.87
CA LEU A 110 4.85 4.79 -2.86
C LEU A 110 6.37 4.76 -2.63
N HIS A 111 7.14 4.44 -3.68
CA HIS A 111 8.60 4.36 -3.67
C HIS A 111 9.20 3.47 -2.57
N CYS A 112 8.40 2.55 -2.04
CA CYS A 112 8.88 1.53 -1.11
C CYS A 112 9.79 0.53 -1.81
N GLY A 113 10.76 -0.01 -1.08
CA GLY A 113 11.60 -1.10 -1.58
C GLY A 113 10.80 -2.37 -1.92
N THR A 114 11.24 -3.09 -2.95
CA THR A 114 10.56 -4.29 -3.49
C THR A 114 10.29 -5.36 -2.44
N ALA A 115 11.13 -5.47 -1.41
CA ALA A 115 10.95 -6.41 -0.31
C ALA A 115 9.65 -6.19 0.48
N LEU A 116 9.18 -4.95 0.63
CA LEU A 116 7.91 -4.66 1.32
C LEU A 116 6.72 -5.25 0.55
N TYR A 117 6.70 -5.12 -0.77
CA TYR A 117 5.69 -5.71 -1.64
C TYR A 117 5.71 -7.23 -1.56
N ASN A 118 6.89 -7.82 -1.68
CA ASN A 118 7.04 -9.27 -1.66
C ASN A 118 6.66 -9.88 -0.31
N ASN A 119 7.00 -9.22 0.81
CA ASN A 119 6.57 -9.61 2.15
C ASN A 119 5.05 -9.49 2.34
N LEU A 120 4.43 -8.43 1.79
CA LEU A 120 2.99 -8.23 1.84
C LEU A 120 2.24 -9.35 1.10
N LEU A 121 2.73 -9.70 -0.09
CA LEU A 121 2.16 -10.82 -0.85
C LEU A 121 2.35 -12.15 -0.10
N TRP A 122 3.57 -12.41 0.41
CA TRP A 122 3.87 -13.64 1.15
C TRP A 122 2.98 -13.81 2.39
N SER A 123 2.83 -12.77 3.20
CA SER A 123 2.01 -12.82 4.43
C SER A 123 0.51 -13.05 4.16
N ASN A 124 0.06 -12.81 2.92
CA ASN A 124 -1.33 -12.94 2.49
C ASN A 124 -1.50 -13.98 1.36
N TRP A 125 -0.57 -14.94 1.23
CA TRP A 125 -0.42 -15.81 0.07
C TRP A 125 -1.53 -16.87 -0.12
N SER A 126 -2.71 -16.40 -0.49
CA SER A 126 -3.86 -17.22 -0.87
C SER A 126 -4.75 -16.42 -1.83
N PRO A 127 -5.60 -17.08 -2.65
CA PRO A 127 -6.54 -16.38 -3.51
C PRO A 127 -7.46 -15.43 -2.72
N GLN A 128 -7.92 -15.86 -1.53
CA GLN A 128 -8.80 -15.09 -0.67
C GLN A 128 -8.06 -13.90 -0.03
N GLY A 129 -6.85 -14.13 0.48
CA GLY A 129 -6.05 -13.08 1.12
C GLY A 129 -5.64 -11.99 0.13
N LEU A 130 -5.12 -12.37 -1.04
CA LEU A 130 -4.71 -11.41 -2.06
C LEU A 130 -5.90 -10.63 -2.63
N ALA A 131 -7.08 -11.25 -2.76
CA ALA A 131 -8.28 -10.57 -3.24
C ALA A 131 -8.77 -9.44 -2.31
N LEU A 132 -8.32 -9.40 -1.06
CA LEU A 132 -8.59 -8.33 -0.12
C LEU A 132 -7.60 -7.15 -0.24
N LEU A 133 -6.52 -7.29 -1.01
CA LEU A 133 -5.50 -6.27 -1.17
C LEU A 133 -5.82 -5.33 -2.32
N THR A 134 -5.70 -4.03 -2.06
CA THR A 134 -5.49 -3.01 -3.09
C THR A 134 -4.21 -2.26 -2.75
N ILE A 135 -3.28 -2.15 -3.69
CA ILE A 135 -2.01 -1.45 -3.49
C ILE A 135 -2.00 -0.19 -4.33
N VAL A 136 -1.70 0.96 -3.72
CA VAL A 136 -1.30 2.19 -4.40
C VAL A 136 0.21 2.33 -4.18
N GLY A 137 1.00 2.10 -5.21
CA GLY A 137 2.44 1.91 -5.07
C GLY A 137 3.15 1.89 -6.41
N ASN A 138 4.36 1.37 -6.40
CA ASN A 138 5.18 1.18 -7.59
C ASN A 138 4.52 0.18 -8.54
N SER A 139 4.68 0.42 -9.83
CA SER A 139 4.31 -0.49 -10.89
C SER A 139 5.00 -1.84 -10.69
N PHE A 140 4.23 -2.93 -10.64
CA PHE A 140 4.78 -4.28 -10.66
C PHE A 140 5.51 -4.55 -11.98
N GLN A 141 5.05 -3.92 -13.08
CA GLN A 141 5.81 -3.91 -14.32
C GLN A 141 7.16 -3.21 -14.15
N GLY A 142 7.15 -2.01 -13.58
CA GLY A 142 8.36 -1.21 -13.34
C GLY A 142 9.35 -1.90 -12.41
N LEU A 143 8.86 -2.57 -11.36
CA LEU A 143 9.68 -3.39 -10.47
C LEU A 143 10.36 -4.56 -11.22
N GLN A 144 9.62 -5.24 -12.10
CA GLN A 144 10.16 -6.34 -12.91
C GLN A 144 11.19 -5.85 -13.94
N GLU A 145 10.93 -4.74 -14.62
CA GLU A 145 11.81 -4.20 -15.67
C GLU A 145 13.18 -3.74 -15.15
N ARG A 146 13.25 -3.36 -13.86
CA ARG A 146 14.50 -2.94 -13.20
C ARG A 146 15.35 -4.12 -12.70
N MET A 147 14.85 -5.34 -12.76
CA MET A 147 15.49 -6.51 -12.17
C MET A 147 15.83 -7.58 -13.21
N VAL A 148 16.96 -8.27 -13.01
CA VAL A 148 17.27 -9.48 -13.77
C VAL A 148 16.24 -10.55 -13.43
N GLN A 149 15.63 -11.19 -14.45
CA GLN A 149 14.55 -12.16 -14.26
C GLN A 149 14.91 -13.28 -13.26
N LYS A 150 16.16 -13.75 -13.28
CA LYS A 150 16.65 -14.77 -12.34
C LYS A 150 16.64 -14.30 -10.88
N ASP A 151 16.97 -13.04 -10.62
CA ASP A 151 16.97 -12.48 -9.27
C ASP A 151 15.55 -12.20 -8.80
N LEU A 152 14.67 -11.69 -9.67
CA LEU A 152 13.24 -11.54 -9.38
C LEU A 152 12.61 -12.88 -8.98
N GLN A 153 12.87 -13.95 -9.74
CA GLN A 153 12.34 -15.29 -9.46
C GLN A 153 12.92 -15.90 -8.17
N ARG A 154 14.18 -15.60 -7.84
CA ARG A 154 14.84 -16.12 -6.63
C ARG A 154 14.39 -15.40 -5.37
N ASP A 155 14.44 -14.08 -5.36
CA ASP A 155 14.31 -13.27 -4.13
C ASP A 155 12.93 -12.62 -3.99
N TYR A 156 12.23 -12.37 -5.10
CA TYR A 156 10.92 -11.69 -5.15
C TYR A 156 9.85 -12.54 -5.85
N SER A 157 9.89 -13.84 -5.59
CA SER A 157 9.08 -14.83 -6.29
C SER A 157 7.58 -14.54 -6.19
N PHE A 158 7.07 -13.99 -5.09
CA PHE A 158 5.65 -13.71 -4.93
C PHE A 158 5.17 -12.64 -5.91
N ILE A 159 5.98 -11.60 -6.16
CA ILE A 159 5.72 -10.60 -7.20
C ILE A 159 5.73 -11.27 -8.58
N ALA A 160 6.73 -12.11 -8.83
CA ALA A 160 6.87 -12.82 -10.10
C ALA A 160 5.66 -13.72 -10.43
N HIS A 161 5.12 -14.42 -9.43
CA HIS A 161 3.96 -15.30 -9.57
C HIS A 161 2.65 -14.53 -9.84
N VAL A 162 2.44 -13.40 -9.17
CA VAL A 162 1.18 -12.64 -9.34
C VAL A 162 1.18 -11.72 -10.55
N ARG A 163 2.35 -11.44 -11.16
CA ARG A 163 2.48 -10.47 -12.25
C ARG A 163 1.48 -10.69 -13.38
N SER A 164 1.26 -11.94 -13.80
CA SER A 164 0.37 -12.28 -14.92
C SER A 164 -1.12 -12.24 -14.57
N VAL A 165 -1.46 -12.23 -13.28
CA VAL A 165 -2.84 -12.31 -12.78
C VAL A 165 -3.29 -11.07 -12.01
N CYS A 166 -2.36 -10.19 -11.61
CA CYS A 166 -2.72 -8.91 -11.03
C CYS A 166 -3.33 -7.98 -12.10
N GLN A 167 -4.28 -7.16 -11.67
CA GLN A 167 -4.79 -6.05 -12.44
C GLN A 167 -4.04 -4.80 -11.99
N GLU A 168 -3.37 -4.17 -12.94
CA GLU A 168 -2.55 -2.99 -12.70
C GLU A 168 -3.07 -1.83 -13.53
N THR A 169 -3.26 -0.69 -12.88
CA THR A 169 -3.75 0.53 -13.52
C THR A 169 -2.79 1.66 -13.17
N PRO A 170 -1.94 2.11 -14.11
CA PRO A 170 -1.07 3.24 -13.90
C PRO A 170 -1.88 4.48 -13.52
N LEU A 171 -1.41 5.25 -12.55
CA LEU A 171 -2.00 6.54 -12.20
C LEU A 171 -1.39 7.63 -13.08
N PRO A 172 -2.21 8.56 -13.61
CA PRO A 172 -1.69 9.68 -14.38
C PRO A 172 -0.80 10.54 -13.48
N CYS A 173 0.39 10.88 -13.97
CA CYS A 173 1.34 11.73 -13.26
C CYS A 173 1.61 13.00 -14.08
N SER A 174 1.42 14.16 -13.44
CA SER A 174 1.78 15.44 -14.05
C SER A 174 3.30 15.57 -14.13
N PRO A 175 3.87 16.15 -15.21
CA PRO A 175 5.31 16.40 -15.32
C PRO A 175 5.92 17.12 -14.11
N ARG A 176 5.12 17.96 -13.42
CA ARG A 176 5.52 18.69 -12.22
C ARG A 176 5.89 17.79 -11.03
N PHE A 177 5.34 16.59 -10.96
CA PHE A 177 5.50 15.69 -9.80
C PHE A 177 6.14 14.35 -10.20
N LEU A 178 6.86 14.30 -11.32
CA LEU A 178 7.50 13.08 -11.80
C LEU A 178 8.54 12.53 -10.81
N ASP A 179 9.21 13.39 -10.06
CA ASP A 179 10.15 13.02 -9.00
C ASP A 179 9.47 12.39 -7.76
N VAL A 180 8.16 12.55 -7.61
CA VAL A 180 7.40 12.07 -6.45
C VAL A 180 6.47 10.91 -6.81
N PHE A 181 5.80 10.97 -7.96
CA PHE A 181 4.72 10.05 -8.34
C PHE A 181 4.96 9.35 -9.68
N ASN A 182 6.19 9.35 -10.21
CA ASN A 182 6.53 8.44 -11.30
C ASN A 182 6.27 6.98 -10.89
N ASP A 183 6.07 6.13 -11.89
CA ASP A 183 5.91 4.69 -11.70
C ASP A 183 4.80 4.29 -10.71
N THR A 184 3.82 5.17 -10.47
CA THR A 184 2.74 4.91 -9.52
C THR A 184 1.58 4.20 -10.21
N ALA A 185 1.11 3.12 -9.63
CA ALA A 185 0.00 2.32 -10.11
C ALA A 185 -0.93 1.90 -8.97
N VAL A 186 -2.18 1.59 -9.34
CA VAL A 186 -3.09 0.83 -8.49
C VAL A 186 -3.05 -0.64 -8.90
N VAL A 187 -2.62 -1.50 -7.99
CA VAL A 187 -2.54 -2.96 -8.19
C VAL A 187 -3.63 -3.64 -7.38
N ARG A 188 -4.39 -4.52 -8.04
CA ARG A 188 -5.45 -5.33 -7.46
C ARG A 188 -5.27 -6.78 -7.87
N PHE A 189 -5.89 -7.69 -7.11
CA PHE A 189 -5.80 -9.12 -7.37
C PHE A 189 -7.20 -9.73 -7.49
N PRO A 190 -7.87 -9.57 -8.65
CA PRO A 190 -9.21 -10.12 -8.83
C PRO A 190 -9.23 -11.64 -8.59
N PHE A 191 -10.14 -12.11 -7.74
CA PHE A 191 -10.22 -13.53 -7.37
C PHE A 191 -10.31 -14.45 -8.60
N GLN A 192 -11.05 -14.05 -9.64
CA GLN A 192 -11.19 -14.84 -10.86
C GLN A 192 -9.85 -15.03 -11.59
N ARG A 193 -8.95 -14.03 -11.56
CA ARG A 193 -7.61 -14.14 -12.15
C ARG A 193 -6.66 -14.93 -11.27
N LEU A 194 -6.77 -14.81 -9.95
CA LEU A 194 -5.98 -15.64 -9.02
C LEU A 194 -6.34 -17.13 -9.16
N ALA A 195 -7.62 -17.45 -9.37
CA ALA A 195 -8.12 -18.79 -9.55
C ALA A 195 -7.60 -19.49 -10.84
N THR A 196 -7.00 -18.74 -11.78
CA THR A 196 -6.37 -19.36 -12.97
C THR A 196 -4.98 -19.91 -12.69
N LEU A 197 -4.35 -19.55 -11.57
CA LEU A 197 -3.06 -20.11 -11.19
C LEU A 197 -3.20 -21.56 -10.70
N PRO A 198 -2.22 -22.43 -10.99
CA PRO A 198 -2.24 -23.81 -10.51
C PRO A 198 -2.36 -23.90 -8.98
N PRO A 199 -3.08 -24.89 -8.42
CA PRO A 199 -3.26 -25.03 -6.97
C PRO A 199 -1.94 -25.09 -6.17
N HIS A 200 -0.89 -25.68 -6.76
CA HIS A 200 0.42 -25.80 -6.11
C HIS A 200 1.12 -24.44 -5.92
N THR A 201 0.75 -23.40 -6.68
CA THR A 201 1.27 -22.04 -6.50
C THR A 201 0.95 -21.49 -5.10
N TRP A 202 -0.17 -21.91 -4.53
CA TRP A 202 -0.66 -21.48 -3.21
C TRP A 202 -0.15 -22.35 -2.06
N ALA A 203 0.75 -23.29 -2.32
CA ALA A 203 1.38 -24.08 -1.28
C ALA A 203 2.15 -23.16 -0.30
N ARG A 204 2.20 -23.55 0.97
CA ARG A 204 2.90 -22.78 2.00
C ARG A 204 4.37 -22.62 1.62
N ALA A 205 4.79 -21.37 1.44
CA ALA A 205 6.15 -21.02 1.11
C ALA A 205 6.90 -20.48 2.35
N PRO A 206 8.22 -20.73 2.45
CA PRO A 206 9.03 -20.16 3.53
C PRO A 206 9.08 -18.63 3.43
N GLU A 207 9.31 -17.99 4.58
CA GLU A 207 9.49 -16.55 4.66
C GLU A 207 10.68 -16.08 3.80
N PRO A 208 10.51 -15.02 2.97
CA PRO A 208 11.60 -14.39 2.24
C PRO A 208 12.75 -13.96 3.15
N ARG A 209 13.99 -14.32 2.77
CA ARG A 209 15.20 -13.96 3.53
C ARG A 209 16.15 -13.01 2.82
N TYR A 210 15.95 -12.76 1.52
CA TYR A 210 16.72 -11.81 0.70
C TYR A 210 18.25 -11.95 0.82
N LEU A 211 18.76 -13.18 1.00
CA LEU A 211 20.18 -13.43 1.29
C LEU A 211 21.15 -13.03 0.16
N HIS A 212 20.62 -12.78 -1.04
CA HIS A 212 21.38 -12.48 -2.24
C HIS A 212 21.17 -11.04 -2.75
N CYS A 213 20.45 -10.21 -1.99
CA CYS A 213 20.19 -8.83 -2.36
C CYS A 213 21.27 -7.92 -1.74
N SER A 214 22.22 -7.44 -2.55
CA SER A 214 23.26 -6.48 -2.11
C SER A 214 22.67 -5.13 -1.70
N ASP A 215 21.63 -4.70 -2.41
CA ASP A 215 20.98 -3.39 -2.26
C ASP A 215 19.55 -3.58 -1.74
N LEU A 216 19.43 -4.27 -0.60
CA LEU A 216 18.15 -4.55 0.02
C LEU A 216 17.54 -3.28 0.64
N GLU A 217 16.49 -2.76 0.01
CA GLU A 217 15.78 -1.53 0.42
C GLU A 217 14.67 -1.81 1.47
N ILE A 218 15.05 -2.43 2.60
CA ILE A 218 14.15 -2.56 3.76
C ILE A 218 14.96 -2.51 5.06
N ILE A 219 14.44 -1.81 6.05
CA ILE A 219 14.96 -1.88 7.42
C ILE A 219 14.28 -3.07 8.09
N LEU A 220 15.08 -4.02 8.57
CA LEU A 220 14.59 -5.19 9.30
C LEU A 220 14.48 -4.87 10.79
N ARG A 221 13.56 -5.54 11.49
CA ARG A 221 13.55 -5.59 12.96
C ARG A 221 14.91 -6.11 13.41
N ASP A 222 15.48 -5.46 14.42
CA ASP A 222 16.57 -6.06 15.16
C ASP A 222 16.07 -7.40 15.70
N LYS A 223 16.70 -8.50 15.27
CA LYS A 223 16.58 -9.73 16.04
C LYS A 223 17.28 -9.42 17.34
N GLU A 224 16.55 -9.39 18.45
CA GLU A 224 17.16 -9.42 19.78
C GLU A 224 18.09 -10.65 19.84
N ARG A 225 19.36 -10.47 19.48
CA ARG A 225 20.44 -11.15 20.19
C ARG A 225 20.42 -10.50 21.56
N GLY A 226 20.39 -11.29 22.61
CA GLY A 226 20.23 -10.82 24.00
C GLY A 226 21.37 -9.96 24.56
N ASP A 227 21.90 -9.00 23.82
CA ASP A 227 22.92 -8.03 24.25
C ASP A 227 22.52 -6.55 24.10
N GLY A 228 21.34 -6.24 23.55
CA GLY A 228 20.75 -4.90 23.59
C GLY A 228 21.49 -3.82 22.81
N ARG A 229 22.30 -4.15 21.78
CA ARG A 229 22.92 -3.15 20.90
C ARG A 229 22.24 -3.09 19.53
N PRO A 230 21.82 -1.91 19.04
CA PRO A 230 21.28 -1.77 17.69
C PRO A 230 22.37 -1.98 16.64
N VAL A 231 22.04 -2.72 15.58
CA VAL A 231 22.93 -2.91 14.42
C VAL A 231 22.59 -1.85 13.38
N LEU A 232 23.42 -0.81 13.27
CA LEU A 232 23.37 0.09 12.11
C LEU A 232 23.80 -0.69 10.86
N HIS A 233 22.84 -1.13 10.06
CA HIS A 233 23.11 -1.31 8.63
C HIS A 233 23.28 0.08 8.04
N ARG A 234 24.54 0.47 7.81
CA ARG A 234 24.86 1.70 7.07
C ARG A 234 24.24 1.57 5.67
N SER A 235 23.19 2.34 5.41
CA SER A 235 22.75 2.62 4.05
C SER A 235 23.95 3.18 3.26
N PRO A 236 24.20 2.71 2.03
CA PRO A 236 25.03 3.48 1.12
C PRO A 236 24.29 4.78 0.88
N THR A 237 24.87 5.90 1.31
CA THR A 237 24.49 7.21 0.78
C THR A 237 24.68 7.15 -0.73
N LEU A 238 23.58 7.04 -1.49
CA LEU A 238 23.63 7.29 -2.93
C LEU A 238 24.04 8.77 -3.10
N PRO A 239 25.11 9.06 -3.85
CA PRO A 239 25.42 10.44 -4.19
C PRO A 239 24.29 10.95 -5.10
N PHE A 240 23.76 12.12 -4.76
CA PHE A 240 22.99 12.96 -5.67
C PHE A 240 23.79 13.12 -6.97
N SER A 241 23.36 12.47 -8.05
CA SER A 241 23.75 12.82 -9.41
C SER A 241 22.56 13.50 -10.07
N GLY A 242 22.36 14.77 -9.71
CA GLY A 242 21.53 15.70 -10.44
C GLY A 242 22.44 16.65 -11.19
N THR A 243 22.75 16.31 -12.45
CA THR A 243 23.40 17.23 -13.38
C THR A 243 22.47 18.40 -13.65
N VAL A 244 22.98 19.60 -13.44
CA VAL A 244 22.41 20.87 -13.91
C VAL A 244 22.38 20.84 -15.45
N VAL A 245 21.18 20.90 -16.03
CA VAL A 245 20.91 21.63 -17.28
C VAL A 245 19.53 22.28 -17.15
#